data_AF-A0A7W0HD47-F1
#
_entry.id   AF-A0A7W0HD47-F1
#
_cell.length_a   1.000
_cell.length_b   1.000
_cell.length_c   1.000
_cell.angle_alpha   90.00
_cell.angle_beta   90.00
_cell.angle_gamma   90.00
#
_symmetry.space_group_name_H-M   'P 1'
#
loop_
_entity.id
_entity.type
_entity.pdbx_description
1 polymer ?
#
loop_
_entity_poly.entity_id
_entity_poly.type
_entity_poly.pdbx_seq_one_letter_code
_entity_poly.pdbx_strand_id
1 'polypeptide(L)'
;MRAGPFELEWDRLLSEAEAEVDRPVAPTPSSQEVGGGLIEELAPVAAVAPGAAVMEAHTQLERALRSLLEDVEGVSIEQIERMGAVRLARLARDRNVITPEAAEAVEGMSVLRNLAAHGRADDLTTERAVDYLALADAVLYSIQHGQG
;
A
#
# COMPACT_ATOMS: atom_id res chain seq x y z
N MET A 1 -8.30 16.16 23.45
CA MET A 1 -9.20 15.07 23.02
C MET A 1 -8.48 13.75 23.26
N ARG A 2 -9.15 12.68 23.67
CA ARG A 2 -8.55 11.33 23.72
C ARG A 2 -8.88 10.66 22.39
N ALA A 3 -7.87 10.13 21.70
CA ALA A 3 -8.08 9.27 20.53
C ALA A 3 -8.90 8.04 20.94
N GLY A 4 -9.88 7.66 20.13
CA GLY A 4 -10.63 6.42 20.31
C GLY A 4 -9.80 5.17 19.96
N PRO A 5 -10.35 3.97 20.19
CA PRO A 5 -9.65 2.71 19.93
C PRO A 5 -9.25 2.52 18.46
N PHE A 6 -10.08 2.99 17.52
CA PHE A 6 -9.81 2.90 16.08
C PHE A 6 -8.60 3.76 15.70
N GLU A 7 -8.57 5.01 16.17
CA GLU A 7 -7.51 5.96 15.86
C GLU A 7 -6.15 5.46 16.32
N LEU A 8 -6.08 4.92 17.54
CA LEU A 8 -4.84 4.35 18.07
C LEU A 8 -4.38 3.12 17.29
N GLU A 9 -5.30 2.27 16.85
CA GLU A 9 -4.98 1.09 16.04
C GLU A 9 -4.52 1.47 14.64
N TRP A 10 -5.20 2.44 14.02
CA TRP A 10 -4.84 2.99 12.71
C TRP A 10 -3.45 3.60 12.73
N ASP A 11 -3.20 4.53 13.66
CA ASP A 11 -1.93 5.25 13.74
C ASP A 11 -0.76 4.27 14.00
N ARG A 12 -0.97 3.26 14.85
CA ARG A 12 0.03 2.20 15.09
C ARG A 12 0.32 1.40 13.82
N LEU A 13 -0.72 0.94 13.11
CA LEU A 13 -0.57 0.13 11.90
C LEU A 13 0.06 0.92 10.76
N LEU A 14 -0.28 2.20 10.64
CA LEU A 14 0.31 3.11 9.66
C LEU A 14 1.81 3.26 9.91
N SER A 15 2.20 3.60 11.15
CA SER A 15 3.62 3.71 11.50
C SER A 15 4.40 2.40 11.36
N GLU A 16 3.78 1.25 11.64
CA GLU A 16 4.39 -0.06 11.40
C GLU A 16 4.67 -0.26 9.91
N ALA A 17 3.71 0.02 9.04
CA ALA A 17 3.88 -0.14 7.60
C ALA A 17 4.87 0.88 6.99
N GLU A 18 4.86 2.13 7.47
CA GLU A 18 5.86 3.15 7.09
C GLU A 18 7.28 2.72 7.45
N ALA A 19 7.47 2.18 8.65
CA ALA A 19 8.77 1.70 9.11
C ALA A 19 9.31 0.53 8.27
N GLU A 20 8.44 -0.26 7.63
CA GLU A 20 8.88 -1.30 6.70
C GLU A 20 9.42 -0.69 5.39
N VAL A 21 8.76 0.33 4.85
CA VAL A 21 9.19 1.00 3.61
C VAL A 21 10.50 1.76 3.80
N ASP A 22 10.68 2.43 4.94
CA ASP A 22 11.87 3.23 5.25
C ASP A 22 13.09 2.42 5.73
N ARG A 23 13.00 1.08 5.78
CA ARG A 23 14.17 0.25 6.11
C ARG A 23 15.25 0.45 5.04
N PRO A 24 16.46 0.91 5.42
CA PRO A 24 17.49 1.25 4.45
C PRO A 24 18.09 0.01 3.78
N VAL A 25 17.75 -0.20 2.51
CA VAL A 25 18.66 -0.79 1.53
C VAL A 25 19.59 0.36 1.06
N ALA A 26 20.89 0.13 0.87
CA ALA A 26 21.93 1.15 0.69
C ALA A 26 21.64 2.24 -0.39
N PRO A 27 22.43 3.35 -0.41
CA PRO A 27 21.95 4.74 -0.39
C PRO A 27 21.00 5.15 -1.54
N THR A 28 19.99 5.91 -1.12
CA THR A 28 18.83 6.46 -1.84
C THR A 28 19.20 7.54 -2.87
N PRO A 29 18.59 7.57 -4.07
CA PRO A 29 18.33 8.84 -4.76
C PRO A 29 17.23 9.64 -4.02
N SER A 30 17.39 10.96 -4.03
CA SER A 30 16.68 11.98 -3.25
C SER A 30 15.15 11.84 -3.17
N SER A 31 14.60 12.09 -1.97
CA SER A 31 13.18 12.16 -1.59
C SER A 31 12.35 13.27 -2.29
N GLN A 32 12.62 13.60 -3.55
CA GLN A 32 11.93 14.67 -4.28
C GLN A 32 11.15 14.21 -5.52
N GLU A 33 11.11 12.91 -5.82
CA GLU A 33 10.34 12.36 -6.95
C GLU A 33 9.43 11.17 -6.59
N VAL A 34 9.25 10.91 -5.29
CA VAL A 34 8.25 9.96 -4.76
C VAL A 34 7.06 10.80 -4.28
N GLY A 35 5.83 10.57 -4.72
CA GLY A 35 4.66 11.20 -4.07
C GLY A 35 3.71 12.07 -4.90
N GLY A 36 3.77 12.07 -6.23
CA GLY A 36 2.87 12.93 -7.03
C GLY A 36 1.58 12.23 -7.46
N GLY A 37 1.71 11.15 -8.23
CA GLY A 37 0.62 10.61 -9.03
C GLY A 37 -0.60 10.18 -8.23
N LEU A 38 -0.43 9.26 -7.28
CA LEU A 38 -1.57 8.65 -6.58
C LEU A 38 -2.26 9.65 -5.63
N ILE A 39 -1.46 10.44 -4.91
CA ILE A 39 -1.97 11.43 -3.96
C ILE A 39 -2.71 12.53 -4.73
N GLU A 40 -2.12 13.09 -5.79
CA GLU A 40 -2.78 14.13 -6.60
C GLU A 40 -4.08 13.62 -7.23
N GLU A 41 -4.11 12.36 -7.68
CA GLU A 41 -5.30 11.74 -8.29
C GLU A 41 -6.41 11.50 -7.26
N LEU A 42 -6.09 10.96 -6.08
CA LEU A 42 -7.09 10.47 -5.12
C LEU A 42 -7.37 11.44 -3.96
N ALA A 43 -6.60 12.51 -3.77
CA ALA A 43 -6.88 13.52 -2.74
C ALA A 43 -8.29 14.14 -2.85
N PRO A 44 -8.81 14.48 -4.05
CA PRO A 44 -10.19 14.96 -4.19
C PRO A 44 -11.22 13.92 -3.74
N VAL A 45 -10.96 12.63 -3.97
CA VAL A 45 -11.81 11.52 -3.52
C VAL A 45 -11.73 11.39 -2.00
N ALA A 46 -10.53 11.47 -1.41
CA ALA A 46 -10.32 11.38 0.03
C ALA A 46 -11.04 12.50 0.81
N ALA A 47 -11.20 13.68 0.19
CA ALA A 47 -11.93 14.80 0.79
C ALA A 47 -13.45 14.54 0.91
N VAL A 48 -14.02 13.70 0.05
CA VAL A 48 -15.48 13.45 -0.02
C VAL A 48 -15.85 12.05 0.50
N ALA A 49 -15.01 11.06 0.22
CA ALA A 49 -15.19 9.66 0.56
C ALA A 49 -13.84 9.01 0.94
N PRO A 50 -13.32 9.26 2.15
CA PRO A 50 -12.05 8.72 2.63
C PRO A 50 -11.88 7.22 2.41
N GLY A 51 -12.92 6.44 2.73
CA GLY A 51 -12.91 4.99 2.56
C GLY A 51 -12.80 4.56 1.09
N ALA A 52 -13.44 5.28 0.17
CA ALA A 52 -13.34 4.98 -1.25
C ALA A 52 -11.93 5.24 -1.79
N ALA A 53 -11.27 6.32 -1.34
CA ALA A 53 -9.89 6.61 -1.72
C ALA A 53 -8.91 5.52 -1.25
N VAL A 54 -9.03 5.04 -0.02
CA VAL A 54 -8.23 3.92 0.52
C VAL A 54 -8.42 2.64 -0.32
N MET A 55 -9.67 2.35 -0.69
CA MET A 55 -10.00 1.16 -1.49
C MET A 55 -9.47 1.24 -2.92
N GLU A 56 -9.54 2.41 -3.55
CA GLU A 56 -8.98 2.61 -4.90
C GLU A 56 -7.45 2.50 -4.87
N ALA A 57 -6.78 3.17 -3.92
CA ALA A 57 -5.34 3.06 -3.75
C ALA A 57 -4.88 1.61 -3.54
N HIS A 58 -5.60 0.84 -2.71
CA HIS A 58 -5.29 -0.58 -2.54
C HIS A 58 -5.50 -1.39 -3.83
N THR A 59 -6.50 -1.03 -4.63
CA THR A 59 -6.75 -1.67 -5.94
C THR A 59 -5.61 -1.37 -6.92
N GLN A 60 -5.07 -0.15 -6.92
CA GLN A 60 -3.91 0.20 -7.74
C GLN A 60 -2.67 -0.62 -7.32
N LEU A 61 -2.45 -0.79 -6.02
CA LEU A 61 -1.38 -1.64 -5.49
C LEU A 61 -1.50 -3.10 -5.96
N GLU A 62 -2.70 -3.67 -5.93
CA GLU A 62 -2.94 -5.02 -6.47
C GLU A 62 -2.66 -5.11 -7.97
N ARG A 63 -3.07 -4.11 -8.76
CA ARG A 63 -2.81 -4.07 -10.20
C ARG A 63 -1.31 -4.04 -10.49
N ALA A 64 -0.54 -3.24 -9.76
CA ALA A 64 0.91 -3.17 -9.91
C ALA A 64 1.58 -4.52 -9.62
N LEU A 65 1.19 -5.19 -8.52
CA LEU A 65 1.71 -6.51 -8.19
C LEU A 65 1.35 -7.58 -9.22
N ARG A 66 0.13 -7.54 -9.78
CA ARG A 66 -0.27 -8.45 -10.87
C ARG A 66 0.59 -8.21 -12.11
N SER A 67 0.72 -6.96 -12.53
CA SER A 67 1.52 -6.58 -13.71
C SER A 67 2.97 -7.06 -13.61
N LEU A 68 3.59 -6.95 -12.43
CA LEU A 68 4.94 -7.47 -12.22
C LEU A 68 5.06 -8.99 -12.35
N LEU A 69 4.01 -9.72 -11.97
CA LEU A 69 3.99 -11.17 -11.97
C LEU A 69 3.59 -11.78 -13.32
N GLU A 70 2.99 -11.00 -14.22
CA GLU A 70 2.59 -11.45 -15.56
C GLU A 70 3.77 -11.94 -16.40
N ASP A 71 4.93 -11.29 -16.26
CA ASP A 71 6.16 -11.61 -17.01
C ASP A 71 7.05 -12.65 -16.32
N VAL A 72 6.66 -13.16 -15.14
CA VAL A 72 7.48 -14.09 -14.35
C VAL A 72 7.29 -15.53 -14.82
N GLU A 73 8.39 -16.17 -15.21
CA GLU A 73 8.37 -17.56 -15.70
C GLU A 73 7.75 -18.53 -14.68
N GLY A 74 6.82 -19.37 -15.13
CA GLY A 74 6.17 -20.35 -14.27
C GLY A 74 5.15 -19.77 -13.29
N VAL A 75 4.69 -18.53 -13.50
CA VAL A 75 3.50 -17.97 -12.86
C VAL A 75 2.34 -18.00 -13.86
N SER A 76 1.16 -18.46 -13.43
CA SER A 76 -0.03 -18.49 -14.28
C SER A 76 -0.86 -17.21 -14.10
N ILE A 77 -1.23 -16.57 -15.21
CA ILE A 77 -2.11 -15.39 -15.23
C ILE A 77 -3.44 -15.67 -14.51
N GLU A 78 -4.07 -16.81 -14.79
CA GLU A 78 -5.32 -17.22 -14.14
C GLU A 78 -5.17 -17.42 -12.62
N GLN A 79 -3.96 -17.75 -12.15
CA GLN A 79 -3.70 -17.85 -10.72
C GLN A 79 -3.58 -16.47 -10.08
N ILE A 80 -2.84 -15.53 -10.67
CA ILE A 80 -2.64 -14.18 -10.11
C ILE A 80 -3.92 -13.32 -10.16
N GLU A 81 -4.79 -13.52 -11.14
CA GLU A 81 -6.09 -12.84 -11.21
C GLU A 81 -7.01 -13.18 -10.02
N ARG A 82 -6.86 -14.38 -9.45
CA ARG A 82 -7.65 -14.85 -8.29
C ARG A 82 -7.02 -14.54 -6.94
N MET A 83 -5.83 -13.94 -6.93
CA MET A 83 -5.12 -13.58 -5.70
C MET A 83 -5.41 -12.13 -5.32
N GLY A 84 -5.58 -11.87 -4.02
CA GLY A 84 -5.56 -10.52 -3.45
C GLY A 84 -4.15 -10.05 -3.11
N ALA A 85 -4.02 -8.77 -2.74
CA ALA A 85 -2.74 -8.08 -2.51
C ALA A 85 -1.70 -8.90 -1.73
N VAL A 86 -2.04 -9.41 -0.55
CA VAL A 86 -1.11 -10.17 0.32
C VAL A 86 -0.53 -11.40 -0.37
N ARG A 87 -1.35 -12.16 -1.09
CA ARG A 87 -0.87 -13.37 -1.78
C ARG A 87 0.00 -13.03 -2.97
N LEU A 88 -0.33 -11.95 -3.68
CA LEU A 88 0.48 -11.43 -4.78
C LEU A 88 1.84 -10.95 -4.25
N ALA A 89 1.87 -10.17 -3.17
CA ALA A 89 3.11 -9.67 -2.57
C ALA A 89 4.03 -10.80 -2.10
N ARG A 90 3.48 -11.82 -1.42
CA ARG A 90 4.25 -13.01 -1.02
C ARG A 90 4.82 -13.75 -2.22
N LEU A 91 4.01 -13.96 -3.26
CA LEU A 91 4.49 -14.60 -4.49
C LEU A 91 5.58 -13.78 -5.16
N ALA A 92 5.41 -12.46 -5.29
CA ALA A 92 6.40 -11.56 -5.86
C ALA A 92 7.72 -11.59 -5.08
N ARG A 93 7.66 -11.59 -3.75
CA ARG A 93 8.83 -11.76 -2.88
C ARG A 93 9.50 -13.12 -3.07
N ASP A 94 8.72 -14.21 -3.06
CA ASP A 94 9.25 -15.57 -3.23
C ASP A 94 9.90 -15.78 -4.61
N ARG A 95 9.52 -14.95 -5.60
CA ARG A 95 10.15 -14.88 -6.94
C ARG A 95 11.25 -13.82 -7.05
N ASN A 96 11.62 -13.13 -5.95
CA ASN A 96 12.59 -12.03 -5.89
C ASN A 96 12.29 -10.87 -6.84
N VAL A 97 11.01 -10.62 -7.13
CA VAL A 97 10.55 -9.52 -7.98
C VAL A 97 10.39 -8.23 -7.17
N ILE A 98 10.15 -8.35 -5.88
CA ILE A 98 10.11 -7.25 -4.91
C ILE A 98 10.92 -7.63 -3.68
N THR A 99 11.31 -6.63 -2.89
CA THR A 99 12.03 -6.84 -1.64
C THR A 99 11.11 -7.41 -0.55
N PRO A 100 11.67 -8.09 0.47
CA PRO A 100 10.91 -8.51 1.66
C PRO A 100 10.16 -7.36 2.33
N GLU A 101 10.79 -6.19 2.42
CA GLU A 101 10.25 -4.98 3.04
C GLU A 101 9.01 -4.47 2.29
N ALA A 102 9.06 -4.44 0.95
CA ALA A 102 7.91 -4.06 0.14
C ALA A 102 6.74 -5.04 0.32
N ALA A 103 7.04 -6.34 0.47
CA ALA A 103 6.02 -7.35 0.74
C ALA A 103 5.38 -7.16 2.13
N GLU A 104 6.20 -6.90 3.16
CA GLU A 104 5.75 -6.64 4.53
C GLU A 104 4.87 -5.38 4.59
N ALA A 105 5.25 -4.30 3.89
CA ALA A 105 4.46 -3.09 3.78
C ALA A 105 3.08 -3.34 3.15
N VAL A 106 3.00 -4.14 2.06
CA VAL A 106 1.72 -4.52 1.44
C VAL A 106 0.83 -5.27 2.44
N GLU A 107 1.40 -6.17 3.25
CA GLU A 107 0.66 -6.89 4.28
C GLU A 107 0.07 -5.94 5.33
N GLY A 108 0.87 -4.98 5.84
CA GLY A 108 0.40 -3.94 6.76
C GLY A 108 -0.71 -3.08 6.16
N MET A 109 -0.55 -2.67 4.90
CA MET A 109 -1.56 -1.90 4.17
C MET A 109 -2.87 -2.68 3.97
N SER A 110 -2.83 -3.99 3.76
CA SER A 110 -4.05 -4.81 3.70
C SER A 110 -4.80 -4.82 5.03
N VAL A 111 -4.11 -4.75 6.17
CA VAL A 111 -4.76 -4.60 7.49
C VAL A 111 -5.44 -3.24 7.60
N LEU A 112 -4.74 -2.15 7.25
CA LEU A 112 -5.31 -0.79 7.23
C LEU A 112 -6.53 -0.68 6.32
N ARG A 113 -6.48 -1.24 5.11
CA ARG A 113 -7.62 -1.28 4.18
C ARG A 113 -8.81 -2.03 4.79
N ASN A 114 -8.58 -3.15 5.46
CA ASN A 114 -9.66 -3.88 6.12
C ASN A 114 -10.26 -3.09 7.28
N LEU A 115 -9.43 -2.38 8.04
CA LEU A 115 -9.89 -1.48 9.10
C LEU A 115 -10.73 -0.33 8.53
N ALA A 116 -10.32 0.28 7.40
CA ALA A 116 -11.10 1.28 6.68
C ALA A 116 -12.44 0.73 6.13
N ALA A 117 -12.45 -0.50 5.63
CA ALA A 117 -13.64 -1.12 5.05
C ALA A 117 -14.67 -1.56 6.11
N HIS A 118 -14.22 -1.90 7.31
CA HIS A 118 -15.07 -2.38 8.40
C HIS A 118 -15.33 -1.34 9.50
N GLY A 119 -14.57 -0.25 9.52
CA GLY A 119 -14.77 0.89 10.42
C GLY A 119 -16.07 1.63 10.13
N ARG A 120 -16.52 2.46 11.08
CA ARG A 120 -17.67 3.33 10.82
C ARG A 120 -17.23 4.44 9.88
N ALA A 121 -18.18 4.98 9.13
CA ALA A 121 -17.93 6.06 8.17
C ALA A 121 -17.26 7.30 8.82
N ASP A 122 -17.51 7.53 10.12
CA ASP A 122 -16.95 8.67 10.86
C ASP A 122 -15.56 8.42 11.45
N ASP A 123 -15.09 7.17 11.47
CA ASP A 123 -13.80 6.80 12.09
C ASP A 123 -12.60 7.14 11.17
N LEU A 124 -12.83 7.08 9.86
CA LEU A 124 -11.82 7.37 8.83
C LEU A 124 -11.92 8.82 8.35
N THR A 125 -10.96 9.64 8.76
CA THR A 125 -10.87 11.05 8.36
C THR A 125 -10.18 11.22 7.01
N THR A 126 -10.37 12.39 6.39
CA THR A 126 -9.64 12.77 5.17
C THR A 126 -8.12 12.74 5.39
N GLU A 127 -7.64 13.22 6.54
CA GLU A 127 -6.21 13.21 6.90
C GLU A 127 -5.65 11.78 6.87
N ARG A 128 -6.31 10.83 7.55
CA ARG A 128 -5.89 9.41 7.55
C ARG A 128 -5.94 8.76 6.18
N ALA A 129 -6.91 9.12 5.36
CA ALA A 129 -6.97 8.63 3.99
C ALA A 129 -5.78 9.18 3.18
N VAL A 130 -5.43 10.46 3.32
CA VAL A 130 -4.25 11.06 2.67
C VAL A 130 -2.96 10.39 3.15
N ASP A 131 -2.82 10.09 4.44
CA ASP A 131 -1.65 9.37 4.95
C ASP A 131 -1.53 7.97 4.34
N TYR A 132 -2.66 7.25 4.23
CA TYR A 132 -2.68 5.97 3.52
C TYR A 132 -2.31 6.12 2.04
N LEU A 133 -2.77 7.18 1.36
CA LEU A 133 -2.39 7.46 -0.03
C LEU A 133 -0.88 7.70 -0.17
N ALA A 134 -0.28 8.43 0.77
CA ALA A 134 1.15 8.69 0.77
C ALA A 134 1.96 7.40 0.94
N LEU A 135 1.56 6.54 1.88
CA LEU A 135 2.18 5.23 2.06
C LEU A 135 1.98 4.35 0.80
N ALA A 136 0.79 4.36 0.21
CA ALA A 136 0.52 3.60 -1.01
C ALA A 136 1.40 4.04 -2.19
N ASP A 137 1.62 5.34 -2.36
CA ASP A 137 2.50 5.87 -3.40
C ASP A 137 3.96 5.46 -3.17
N ALA A 138 4.44 5.53 -1.92
CA ALA A 138 5.78 5.08 -1.56
C ALA A 138 6.00 3.57 -1.82
N VAL A 139 5.02 2.72 -1.45
CA VAL A 139 5.08 1.28 -1.72
C VAL A 139 5.03 1.00 -3.22
N LEU A 140 4.16 1.67 -3.98
CA LEU A 140 4.11 1.54 -5.44
C LEU A 140 5.43 1.92 -6.10
N TYR A 141 6.05 3.01 -5.64
CA TYR A 141 7.37 3.42 -6.11
C TYR A 141 8.42 2.34 -5.82
N SER A 142 8.45 1.80 -4.60
CA SER A 142 9.34 0.71 -4.20
C SER A 142 9.11 -0.56 -5.02
N ILE A 143 7.88 -0.89 -5.39
CA ILE A 143 7.53 -2.05 -6.20
C ILE A 143 8.03 -1.89 -7.64
N GLN A 144 7.94 -0.68 -8.20
CA GLN A 144 8.36 -0.38 -9.58
C GLN A 144 9.88 -0.28 -9.73
N HIS A 145 10.60 0.16 -8.70
CA HIS A 145 12.03 0.47 -8.77
C HIS A 145 12.92 -0.43 -7.89
N GLY A 146 12.33 -1.18 -6.95
CA GLY A 146 13.02 -2.11 -6.08
C GLY A 146 13.31 -3.42 -6.78
N GLN A 147 14.34 -3.44 -7.62
CA GLN A 147 14.92 -4.67 -8.15
C GLN A 147 15.70 -5.37 -7.02
N GLY A 148 15.31 -6.61 -6.69
CA GLY A 148 16.07 -7.52 -5.82
C GLY A 148 17.22 -8.23 -6.55
#